data_AF-A0A3D1CSY7-F1
#
_entry.id   AF-A0A3D1CSY7-F1
#
_cell.length_a   1.000
_cell.length_b   1.000
_cell.length_c   1.000
_cell.angle_alpha   90.00
_cell.angle_beta   90.00
_cell.angle_gamma   90.00
#
_symmetry.space_group_name_H-M   'P 1'
#
loop_
_entity.id
_entity.type
_entity.pdbx_description
1 polymer ?
#
loop_
_entity_poly.entity_id
_entity_poly.type
_entity_poly.pdbx_seq_one_letter_code
_entity_poly.pdbx_strand_id
1 'polypeptide(L)'
;MTKYFTVAEAAKTVGVSSDTIRRWEKVGLIKSYRSDLNYRLFNTEEVSRVKNKISGSDTNNNFKFLKRNNKTDFTTIELFTGAGGTALGLENAGLNHLLNVEFDKDALNTLQINRPKWNVIGKNISEVDFSPWFGKVDVVEGGFPCQAFSYAGKGRGFEETRGTLFFEFARCVKETMPKIAVGENVKGLLRHDGGKTLNIMIRALEEIGYRVSYKVLRSQYLDVPQKRERLIIIAVRKDLNFPILIPKEKDYYISIKE
;
A
#
# COMPACT_ATOMS: atom_id res chain seq x y z
N MET A 1 -10.74 41.04 13.67
CA MET A 1 -12.18 40.84 13.37
C MET A 1 -12.39 39.38 13.01
N THR A 2 -13.27 38.68 13.72
CA THR A 2 -13.62 37.29 13.41
C THR A 2 -14.32 37.24 12.06
N LYS A 3 -13.68 36.62 11.07
CA LYS A 3 -14.24 36.48 9.72
C LYS A 3 -15.10 35.23 9.66
N TYR A 4 -16.22 35.34 8.96
CA TYR A 4 -17.18 34.25 8.81
C TYR A 4 -17.35 33.84 7.36
N PHE A 5 -17.62 32.56 7.16
CA PHE A 5 -17.89 31.95 5.86
C PHE A 5 -19.33 31.45 5.79
N THR A 6 -19.96 31.65 4.64
CA THR A 6 -21.17 30.90 4.26
C THR A 6 -20.84 29.43 4.05
N VAL A 7 -21.86 28.57 3.93
CA VAL A 7 -21.70 27.15 3.60
C VAL A 7 -20.85 26.96 2.33
N ALA A 8 -21.12 27.75 1.28
CA ALA A 8 -20.44 27.60 -0.01
C ALA A 8 -18.97 28.01 0.06
N GLU A 9 -18.66 29.09 0.78
CA GLU A 9 -17.28 29.52 0.99
C GLU A 9 -16.50 28.51 1.84
N ALA A 10 -17.10 28.03 2.94
CA ALA A 10 -16.49 26.99 3.77
C ALA A 10 -16.20 25.72 2.96
N ALA A 11 -17.17 25.29 2.13
CA ALA A 11 -17.02 24.13 1.25
C ALA A 11 -15.85 24.30 0.27
N LYS A 12 -15.76 25.47 -0.37
CA LYS A 12 -14.65 25.81 -1.28
C LYS A 12 -13.30 25.83 -0.56
N THR A 13 -13.23 26.42 0.64
CA THR A 13 -11.99 26.51 1.41
C THR A 13 -11.47 25.14 1.86
N VAL A 14 -12.39 24.25 2.24
CA VAL A 14 -12.06 22.88 2.68
C VAL A 14 -11.83 21.94 1.51
N GLY A 15 -12.40 22.22 0.33
CA GLY A 15 -12.30 21.36 -0.85
C GLY A 15 -13.33 20.23 -0.87
N VAL A 16 -14.53 20.46 -0.32
CA VAL A 16 -15.63 19.48 -0.28
C VAL A 16 -16.94 20.09 -0.80
N SER A 17 -17.98 19.28 -0.95
CA SER A 17 -19.31 19.79 -1.33
C SER A 17 -19.99 20.55 -0.19
N SER A 18 -20.85 21.51 -0.54
CA SER A 18 -21.72 22.22 0.41
C SER A 18 -22.57 21.26 1.26
N ASP A 19 -23.01 20.14 0.68
CA ASP A 19 -23.77 19.12 1.41
C ASP A 19 -22.92 18.39 2.46
N THR A 20 -21.63 18.20 2.18
CA THR A 20 -20.69 17.65 3.17
C THR A 20 -20.56 18.57 4.36
N ILE A 21 -20.43 19.88 4.15
CA ILE A 21 -20.40 20.87 5.24
C ILE A 21 -21.69 20.85 6.06
N ARG A 22 -22.87 20.82 5.41
CA ARG A 22 -24.17 20.74 6.09
C ARG A 22 -24.32 19.45 6.91
N ARG A 23 -23.89 18.32 6.36
CA ARG A 23 -23.92 17.03 7.06
C ARG A 23 -23.01 17.04 8.28
N TRP A 24 -21.79 17.56 8.15
CA TRP A 24 -20.84 17.69 9.25
C TRP A 24 -21.35 18.61 10.36
N GLU A 25 -22.01 19.71 10.01
CA GLU A 25 -22.65 20.59 10.98
C GLU A 25 -23.75 19.86 11.75
N LYS A 26 -24.62 19.12 11.05
CA LYS A 26 -25.69 18.32 11.67
C LYS A 26 -25.18 17.28 12.67
N VAL A 27 -24.01 16.67 12.41
CA VAL A 27 -23.38 15.69 13.32
C VAL A 27 -22.37 16.32 14.29
N GLY A 28 -22.23 17.65 14.30
CA GLY A 28 -21.37 18.38 15.24
C GLY A 28 -19.86 18.36 14.92
N LEU A 29 -19.45 17.94 13.72
CA LEU A 29 -18.04 17.90 13.31
C LEU A 29 -17.46 19.29 12.96
N ILE A 30 -18.32 20.22 12.53
CA ILE A 30 -17.99 21.63 12.31
C ILE A 30 -19.05 22.49 12.98
N LYS A 31 -18.64 23.49 13.77
CA LYS A 31 -19.59 24.36 14.47
C LYS A 31 -20.01 25.52 13.57
N SER A 32 -21.30 25.84 13.60
CA SER A 32 -21.87 27.01 12.92
C SER A 32 -22.69 27.84 13.89
N TYR A 33 -22.97 29.08 13.50
CA TYR A 33 -24.00 29.90 14.14
C TYR A 33 -24.97 30.40 13.07
N ARG A 34 -26.14 30.87 13.52
CA ARG A 34 -27.15 31.47 12.67
C ARG A 34 -27.03 32.98 12.72
N SER A 35 -27.03 33.63 11.56
CA SER A 35 -27.20 35.09 11.49
C SER A 35 -28.65 35.49 11.76
N ASP A 36 -28.89 36.80 11.90
CA ASP A 36 -30.24 37.36 12.06
C ASP A 36 -31.18 37.04 10.88
N LEU A 37 -30.61 36.80 9.69
CA LEU A 37 -31.31 36.35 8.50
C LEU A 37 -31.36 34.82 8.37
N ASN A 38 -31.06 34.09 9.44
CA ASN A 38 -31.05 32.63 9.56
C ASN A 38 -30.08 31.89 8.62
N TYR A 39 -29.06 32.58 8.10
CA TYR A 39 -27.99 31.95 7.33
C TYR A 39 -27.03 31.18 8.24
N ARG A 40 -26.55 30.02 7.79
CA ARG A 40 -25.47 29.29 8.46
C ARG A 40 -24.14 29.96 8.17
N LEU A 41 -23.46 30.38 9.22
CA LEU A 41 -22.14 31.00 9.16
C LEU A 41 -21.14 30.21 10.00
N PHE A 42 -19.93 30.05 9.44
CA PHE A 42 -18.84 29.27 10.04
C PHE A 42 -17.69 30.20 10.36
N ASN A 43 -17.13 30.11 11.57
CA ASN A 43 -15.93 30.86 11.93
C ASN A 43 -14.75 30.37 11.06
N THR A 44 -13.92 31.31 10.58
CA THR A 44 -12.67 31.04 9.87
C THR A 44 -11.75 30.07 10.61
N GLU A 45 -11.68 30.15 11.94
CA GLU A 45 -10.89 29.24 12.78
C GLU A 45 -11.46 27.81 12.72
N GLU A 46 -12.79 27.65 12.79
CA GLU A 46 -13.45 26.35 12.68
C GLU A 46 -13.29 25.74 11.29
N VAL A 47 -13.41 26.54 10.23
CA VAL A 47 -13.17 26.08 8.85
C VAL A 47 -11.71 25.67 8.67
N SER A 48 -10.77 26.44 9.21
CA SER A 48 -9.33 26.11 9.19
C SER A 48 -9.02 24.85 9.98
N ARG A 49 -9.62 24.66 11.16
CA ARG A 49 -9.50 23.45 11.97
C ARG A 49 -9.93 22.20 11.19
N VAL A 50 -11.11 22.26 10.56
CA VAL A 50 -11.64 21.13 9.77
C VAL A 50 -10.76 20.88 8.54
N LYS A 51 -10.34 21.94 7.83
CA LYS A 51 -9.40 21.82 6.71
C LYS A 51 -8.11 21.12 7.14
N ASN A 52 -7.48 21.59 8.22
CA ASN A 52 -6.24 21.02 8.75
C ASN A 52 -6.40 19.55 9.12
N LYS A 53 -7.54 19.19 9.73
CA LYS A 53 -7.84 17.80 10.08
C LYS A 53 -7.96 16.91 8.84
N ILE A 54 -8.54 17.40 7.75
CA ILE A 54 -8.70 16.66 6.49
C ILE A 54 -7.38 16.56 5.72
N SER A 55 -6.58 17.63 5.71
CA SER A 55 -5.26 17.63 5.06
C SER A 55 -4.18 16.93 5.87
N GLY A 56 -4.49 16.42 7.07
CA GLY A 56 -3.52 15.78 7.96
C GLY A 56 -2.47 16.74 8.53
N SER A 57 -2.73 18.06 8.48
CA SER A 57 -1.86 19.12 9.02
C SER A 57 -2.31 19.61 10.40
N ASP A 58 -3.25 18.90 11.03
CA ASP A 58 -3.67 19.16 12.41
C ASP A 58 -2.58 18.71 13.39
N THR A 59 -2.03 19.66 14.15
CA THR A 59 -0.94 19.43 15.10
C THR A 59 -1.41 18.81 16.41
N ASN A 60 -2.73 18.72 16.64
CA ASN A 60 -3.30 18.10 17.84
C ASN A 60 -3.49 16.58 17.71
N ASN A 61 -3.03 15.96 16.62
CA ASN A 61 -3.11 14.51 16.46
C ASN A 61 -1.81 13.86 16.92
N ASN A 62 -1.89 12.90 17.84
CA ASN A 62 -0.77 12.08 18.29
C ASN A 62 -0.29 11.05 17.23
N PHE A 63 -0.85 11.10 16.02
CA PHE A 63 -0.50 10.19 14.94
C PHE A 63 0.87 10.54 14.36
N LYS A 64 1.80 9.60 14.44
CA LYS A 64 3.15 9.76 13.89
C LYS A 64 3.30 8.94 12.63
N PHE A 65 3.63 9.60 11.52
CA PHE A 65 4.11 8.91 10.33
C PHE A 65 5.51 8.34 10.60
N LEU A 66 5.65 7.02 10.47
CA LEU A 66 6.95 6.38 10.51
C LEU A 66 7.68 6.67 9.21
N LYS A 67 8.57 7.67 9.23
CA LYS A 67 9.41 8.04 8.10
C LYS A 67 10.85 8.21 8.55
N ARG A 68 11.77 7.58 7.82
CA ARG A 68 13.21 7.72 8.02
C ARG A 68 13.66 9.10 7.56
N ASN A 69 14.56 9.73 8.31
CA ASN A 69 15.07 11.07 7.98
C ASN A 69 15.94 11.08 6.73
N ASN A 70 16.74 10.03 6.55
CA ASN A 70 17.67 9.89 5.44
C ASN A 70 17.25 8.74 4.52
N LYS A 71 17.40 8.96 3.21
CA LYS A 71 17.30 7.90 2.22
C LYS A 71 18.45 6.90 2.39
N THR A 72 18.18 5.66 2.02
CA THR A 72 19.16 4.60 1.89
C THR A 72 19.56 4.47 0.42
N ASP A 73 20.61 3.72 0.13
CA ASP A 73 20.98 3.38 -1.25
C ASP A 73 20.20 2.15 -1.76
N PHE A 74 19.31 1.58 -0.95
CA PHE A 74 18.54 0.41 -1.33
C PHE A 74 17.43 0.76 -2.31
N THR A 75 17.25 -0.11 -3.29
CA THR A 75 16.35 0.09 -4.42
C THR A 75 15.21 -0.93 -4.47
N THR A 76 14.10 -0.52 -5.08
CA THR A 76 12.88 -1.33 -5.15
C THR A 76 12.28 -1.38 -6.54
N ILE A 77 11.65 -2.51 -6.86
CA ILE A 77 10.62 -2.62 -7.88
C ILE A 77 9.31 -3.01 -7.19
N GLU A 78 8.24 -2.27 -7.46
CA GLU A 78 6.91 -2.58 -6.97
C GLU A 78 6.00 -3.04 -8.11
N LEU A 79 5.31 -4.15 -7.90
CA LEU A 79 4.41 -4.77 -8.86
C LEU A 79 2.99 -4.73 -8.31
N PHE A 80 2.00 -4.56 -9.19
CA PHE A 80 0.59 -4.42 -8.77
C PHE A 80 0.42 -3.26 -7.76
N THR A 81 1.08 -2.13 -8.08
CA THR A 81 1.31 -1.00 -7.16
C THR A 81 0.02 -0.43 -6.58
N GLY A 82 -1.08 -0.53 -7.32
CA GLY A 82 -2.36 0.08 -7.01
C GLY A 82 -2.20 1.57 -6.75
N ALA A 83 -2.83 2.07 -5.69
CA ALA A 83 -2.70 3.47 -5.28
C ALA A 83 -1.36 3.80 -4.57
N GLY A 84 -0.41 2.85 -4.47
CA GLY A 84 0.93 3.07 -3.91
C GLY A 84 1.03 2.92 -2.40
N GLY A 85 0.19 2.08 -1.79
CA GLY A 85 0.17 1.87 -0.34
C GLY A 85 1.48 1.30 0.20
N THR A 86 1.93 0.16 -0.35
CA THR A 86 3.21 -0.45 0.04
C THR A 86 4.39 0.40 -0.42
N ALA A 87 4.33 0.96 -1.64
CA ALA A 87 5.35 1.85 -2.17
C ALA A 87 5.63 3.03 -1.27
N LEU A 88 4.57 3.63 -0.70
CA LEU A 88 4.71 4.72 0.24
C LEU A 88 5.39 4.26 1.54
N GLY A 89 5.08 3.06 2.01
CA GLY A 89 5.76 2.44 3.16
C GLY A 89 7.26 2.23 2.92
N LEU A 90 7.63 1.72 1.74
CA LEU A 90 9.03 1.51 1.34
C LEU A 90 9.79 2.84 1.16
N GLU A 91 9.16 3.84 0.52
CA GLU A 91 9.70 5.20 0.43
C GLU A 91 9.92 5.80 1.83
N ASN A 92 8.95 5.64 2.72
CA ASN A 92 9.04 6.12 4.10
C ASN A 92 10.13 5.40 4.90
N ALA A 93 10.41 4.13 4.61
CA ALA A 93 11.55 3.40 5.18
C ALA A 93 12.90 3.88 4.59
N GLY A 94 12.87 4.73 3.56
CA GLY A 94 14.04 5.35 2.94
C GLY A 94 14.54 4.63 1.68
N LEU A 95 13.77 3.68 1.12
CA LEU A 95 14.15 2.98 -0.11
C LEU A 95 13.77 3.81 -1.35
N ASN A 96 14.44 3.54 -2.48
CA ASN A 96 14.21 4.26 -3.73
C ASN A 96 13.58 3.36 -4.79
N HIS A 97 12.41 3.76 -5.29
CA HIS A 97 11.72 3.07 -6.38
C HIS A 97 12.44 3.27 -7.72
N LEU A 98 12.96 2.17 -8.27
CA LEU A 98 13.46 2.13 -9.65
C LEU A 98 12.32 2.01 -10.66
N LEU A 99 11.28 1.26 -10.28
CA LEU A 99 10.13 1.00 -11.13
C LEU A 99 8.91 0.64 -10.28
N ASN A 100 7.75 1.16 -10.68
CA ASN A 100 6.43 0.73 -10.20
C ASN A 100 5.64 0.25 -11.42
N VAL A 101 4.99 -0.90 -11.33
CA VAL A 101 4.16 -1.45 -12.41
C VAL A 101 2.71 -1.48 -11.96
N GLU A 102 1.84 -0.82 -12.71
CA GLU A 102 0.40 -0.78 -12.48
C GLU A 102 -0.34 -0.72 -13.83
N PHE A 103 -1.43 -1.48 -13.96
CA PHE A 103 -2.21 -1.55 -15.19
C PHE A 103 -3.50 -0.71 -15.12
N ASP A 104 -4.08 -0.57 -13.93
CA ASP A 104 -5.32 0.15 -13.72
C ASP A 104 -5.16 1.67 -13.90
N LYS A 105 -6.03 2.26 -14.71
CA LYS A 105 -5.94 3.67 -15.10
C LYS A 105 -6.20 4.64 -13.93
N ASP A 106 -7.10 4.28 -13.03
CA ASP A 106 -7.46 5.14 -11.89
C ASP A 106 -6.35 5.11 -10.83
N ALA A 107 -5.75 3.94 -10.61
CA ALA A 107 -4.56 3.76 -9.80
C ALA A 107 -3.38 4.57 -10.37
N LEU A 108 -3.11 4.48 -11.67
CA LEU A 108 -2.07 5.27 -12.34
C LEU A 108 -2.28 6.78 -12.17
N ASN A 109 -3.50 7.27 -12.36
CA ASN A 109 -3.83 8.67 -12.15
C ASN A 109 -3.56 9.09 -10.68
N THR A 110 -3.94 8.24 -9.73
CA THR A 110 -3.67 8.46 -8.30
C THR A 110 -2.16 8.55 -8.03
N LEU A 111 -1.36 7.63 -8.58
CA LEU A 111 0.09 7.64 -8.43
C LEU A 111 0.72 8.89 -9.06
N GLN A 112 0.31 9.29 -10.26
CA GLN A 112 0.83 10.48 -10.94
C GLN A 112 0.56 11.76 -10.16
N ILE A 113 -0.65 11.91 -9.60
CA ILE A 113 -1.03 13.08 -8.79
C ILE A 113 -0.21 13.12 -7.49
N ASN A 114 -0.09 11.99 -6.79
CA ASN A 114 0.50 11.98 -5.45
C ASN A 114 2.02 11.81 -5.46
N ARG A 115 2.59 11.19 -6.48
CA ARG A 115 4.01 10.85 -6.61
C ARG A 115 4.48 11.02 -8.06
N PRO A 116 4.45 12.26 -8.61
CA PRO A 116 4.82 12.53 -10.01
C PRO A 116 6.28 12.23 -10.35
N LYS A 117 7.14 12.00 -9.35
CA LYS A 117 8.55 11.65 -9.52
C LYS A 117 8.81 10.14 -9.52
N TRP A 118 7.82 9.32 -9.19
CA TRP A 118 7.98 7.87 -9.29
C TRP A 118 8.01 7.44 -10.75
N ASN A 119 8.92 6.54 -11.07
CA ASN A 119 8.92 5.87 -12.37
C ASN A 119 7.80 4.82 -12.36
N VAL A 120 6.71 5.09 -13.07
CA VAL A 120 5.53 4.22 -13.12
C VAL A 120 5.29 3.78 -14.56
N ILE A 121 5.24 2.47 -14.79
CA ILE A 121 4.85 1.87 -16.06
C ILE A 121 3.38 1.45 -16.00
N GLY A 122 2.59 2.05 -16.88
CA GLY A 122 1.16 1.79 -17.07
C GLY A 122 0.85 0.60 -17.98
N LYS A 123 1.41 -0.59 -17.71
CA LYS A 123 1.29 -1.77 -18.60
C LYS A 123 0.87 -3.01 -17.84
N ASN A 124 0.34 -4.00 -18.58
CA ASN A 124 0.22 -5.35 -18.06
C ASN A 124 1.63 -5.87 -17.74
N ILE A 125 1.79 -6.44 -16.54
CA ILE A 125 3.08 -6.98 -16.08
C ILE A 125 3.69 -7.99 -17.06
N SER A 126 2.86 -8.77 -17.78
CA SER A 126 3.32 -9.75 -18.78
C SER A 126 4.05 -9.12 -19.98
N GLU A 127 3.89 -7.81 -20.19
CA GLU A 127 4.52 -7.06 -21.29
C GLU A 127 5.80 -6.33 -20.84
N VAL A 128 6.15 -6.41 -19.56
CA VAL A 128 7.32 -5.73 -18.99
C VAL A 128 8.52 -6.68 -18.99
N ASP A 129 9.57 -6.32 -19.73
CA ASP A 129 10.89 -6.95 -19.64
C ASP A 129 11.64 -6.39 -18.45
N PHE A 130 11.98 -7.22 -17.46
CA PHE A 130 12.69 -6.78 -16.25
C PHE A 130 14.21 -7.01 -16.33
N SER A 131 14.72 -7.65 -17.39
CA SER A 131 16.14 -7.94 -17.55
C SER A 131 17.07 -6.71 -17.47
N PRO A 132 16.68 -5.48 -17.88
CA PRO A 132 17.54 -4.30 -17.71
C PRO A 132 17.86 -3.92 -16.25
N TRP A 133 17.10 -4.47 -15.29
CA TRP A 133 17.26 -4.24 -13.85
C TRP A 133 18.04 -5.35 -13.14
N PHE A 134 18.55 -6.36 -13.87
CA PHE A 134 19.36 -7.43 -13.30
C PHE A 134 20.51 -6.86 -12.44
N GLY A 135 20.58 -7.32 -11.18
CA GLY A 135 21.63 -6.93 -10.23
C GLY A 135 21.53 -5.50 -9.69
N LYS A 136 20.47 -4.74 -10.03
CA LYS A 136 20.26 -3.36 -9.59
C LYS A 136 19.18 -3.21 -8.51
N VAL A 137 18.40 -4.26 -8.25
CA VAL A 137 17.24 -4.24 -7.36
C VAL A 137 17.59 -4.88 -6.02
N ASP A 138 17.28 -4.23 -4.91
CA ASP A 138 17.41 -4.86 -3.58
C ASP A 138 16.13 -5.56 -3.15
N VAL A 139 14.97 -4.97 -3.40
CA VAL A 139 13.67 -5.54 -3.03
C VAL A 139 12.71 -5.53 -4.21
N VAL A 140 12.10 -6.67 -4.51
CA VAL A 140 10.88 -6.74 -5.32
C VAL A 140 9.69 -6.91 -4.39
N GLU A 141 8.67 -6.08 -4.52
CA GLU A 141 7.41 -6.20 -3.79
C GLU A 141 6.24 -6.39 -4.77
N GLY A 142 5.23 -7.18 -4.38
CA GLY A 142 3.98 -7.21 -5.12
C GLY A 142 2.79 -7.83 -4.40
N GLY A 143 1.66 -7.13 -4.46
CA GLY A 143 0.34 -7.60 -4.01
C GLY A 143 -0.48 -8.23 -5.15
N PHE A 144 -0.15 -9.46 -5.53
CA PHE A 144 -0.80 -10.12 -6.66
C PHE A 144 -2.22 -10.64 -6.31
N PRO A 145 -3.20 -10.58 -7.24
CA PRO A 145 -4.52 -11.16 -7.04
C PRO A 145 -4.50 -12.66 -6.72
N CYS A 146 -5.40 -13.10 -5.84
CA CYS A 146 -5.55 -14.52 -5.47
C CYS A 146 -6.26 -15.28 -6.61
N GLN A 147 -5.52 -16.10 -7.35
CA GLN A 147 -6.04 -16.95 -8.44
C GLN A 147 -5.81 -18.44 -8.12
N ALA A 148 -6.74 -19.30 -8.52
CA ALA A 148 -6.62 -20.75 -8.35
C ALA A 148 -5.72 -21.37 -9.43
N PHE A 149 -4.78 -22.24 -9.03
CA PHE A 149 -3.93 -22.97 -9.97
C PHE A 149 -4.54 -24.32 -10.36
N SER A 150 -5.58 -24.32 -11.21
CA SER A 150 -6.26 -25.56 -11.61
C SER A 150 -5.37 -26.56 -12.39
N TYR A 151 -4.23 -26.12 -12.96
CA TYR A 151 -3.36 -26.95 -13.80
C TYR A 151 -1.95 -27.22 -13.23
N ALA A 152 -1.52 -26.52 -12.18
CA ALA A 152 -0.15 -26.63 -11.64
C ALA A 152 0.12 -27.91 -10.81
N GLY A 153 -0.94 -28.62 -10.39
CA GLY A 153 -0.85 -29.80 -9.53
C GLY A 153 -0.21 -31.05 -10.16
N LYS A 154 0.14 -31.03 -11.46
CA LYS A 154 0.74 -32.17 -12.17
C LYS A 154 2.28 -32.23 -12.12
N GLY A 155 2.92 -31.48 -11.21
CA GLY A 155 4.37 -31.58 -10.97
C GLY A 155 5.23 -31.10 -12.14
N ARG A 156 4.70 -30.21 -12.97
CA ARG A 156 5.42 -29.62 -14.10
C ARG A 156 5.92 -28.24 -13.68
N GLY A 157 7.23 -28.02 -13.80
CA GLY A 157 7.96 -26.95 -13.12
C GLY A 157 7.55 -25.51 -13.49
N PHE A 158 8.35 -24.56 -13.02
CA PHE A 158 8.21 -23.12 -13.20
C PHE A 158 7.80 -22.65 -14.61
N GLU A 159 8.20 -23.37 -15.67
CA GLU A 159 7.97 -22.95 -17.05
C GLU A 159 6.57 -23.24 -17.60
N GLU A 160 5.81 -24.18 -17.01
CA GLU A 160 4.53 -24.63 -17.58
C GLU A 160 3.29 -24.00 -16.90
N THR A 161 3.51 -23.19 -15.87
CA THR A 161 2.45 -22.60 -15.02
C THR A 161 2.25 -21.09 -15.24
N ARG A 162 2.84 -20.54 -16.31
CA ARG A 162 2.94 -19.12 -16.73
C ARG A 162 1.63 -18.31 -16.86
N GLY A 163 0.47 -18.85 -16.53
CA GLY A 163 -0.83 -18.19 -16.76
C GLY A 163 -1.33 -17.29 -15.62
N THR A 164 -0.64 -17.21 -14.48
CA THR A 164 -1.14 -16.44 -13.32
C THR A 164 -0.22 -15.29 -12.93
N LEU A 165 -0.79 -14.26 -12.30
CA LEU A 165 -0.07 -13.05 -11.89
C LEU A 165 1.04 -13.32 -10.86
N PHE A 166 0.95 -14.42 -10.09
CA PHE A 166 2.05 -14.84 -9.23
C PHE A 166 3.30 -15.26 -10.03
N PHE A 167 3.14 -15.93 -11.18
CA PHE A 167 4.29 -16.33 -11.98
C PHE A 167 4.94 -15.14 -12.70
N GLU A 168 4.16 -14.09 -13.00
CA GLU A 168 4.73 -12.82 -13.47
C GLU A 168 5.53 -12.11 -12.36
N PHE A 169 5.06 -12.15 -11.12
CA PHE A 169 5.86 -11.73 -9.95
C PHE A 169 7.16 -12.54 -9.86
N ALA A 170 7.07 -13.87 -9.92
CA ALA A 170 8.24 -14.74 -9.82
C ALA A 170 9.19 -14.57 -11.03
N ARG A 171 8.67 -14.25 -12.22
CA ARG A 171 9.45 -13.89 -13.41
C ARG A 171 10.26 -12.62 -13.17
N CYS A 172 9.65 -11.56 -12.64
CA CYS A 172 10.36 -10.35 -12.25
C CYS A 172 11.47 -10.65 -11.24
N VAL A 173 11.19 -11.45 -10.19
CA VAL A 173 12.20 -11.88 -9.20
C VAL A 173 13.35 -12.64 -9.86
N LYS A 174 13.05 -13.54 -10.80
CA LYS A 174 14.07 -14.31 -11.53
C LYS A 174 14.92 -13.43 -12.46
N GLU A 175 14.31 -12.51 -13.19
CA GLU A 175 14.98 -11.62 -14.15
C GLU A 175 15.83 -10.55 -13.45
N THR A 176 15.40 -10.05 -12.29
CA THR A 176 16.10 -8.97 -11.57
C THR A 176 17.05 -9.46 -10.48
N MET A 177 16.83 -10.69 -9.98
CA MET A 177 17.58 -11.31 -8.89
C MET A 177 17.72 -10.41 -7.65
N PRO A 178 16.63 -9.90 -7.05
CA PRO A 178 16.72 -9.01 -5.89
C PRO A 178 17.29 -9.72 -4.67
N LYS A 179 17.76 -8.95 -3.68
CA LYS A 179 18.17 -9.54 -2.39
C LYS A 179 16.98 -10.14 -1.64
N ILE A 180 15.83 -9.46 -1.73
CA ILE A 180 14.58 -9.82 -1.04
C ILE A 180 13.42 -9.72 -2.03
N ALA A 181 12.49 -10.67 -1.98
CA ALA A 181 11.19 -10.57 -2.62
C ALA A 181 10.07 -10.65 -1.56
N VAL A 182 9.07 -9.78 -1.67
CA VAL A 182 7.95 -9.69 -0.74
C VAL A 182 6.65 -9.84 -1.52
N GLY A 183 5.86 -10.85 -1.18
CA GLY A 183 4.52 -11.05 -1.73
C GLY A 183 3.43 -10.76 -0.69
N GLU A 184 2.39 -10.04 -1.07
CA GLU A 184 1.18 -9.86 -0.27
C GLU A 184 0.03 -10.69 -0.86
N ASN A 185 -0.76 -11.30 0.02
CA ASN A 185 -2.02 -11.89 -0.38
C ASN A 185 -3.06 -11.91 0.76
N VAL A 186 -4.29 -12.33 0.45
CA VAL A 186 -5.33 -12.53 1.44
C VAL A 186 -5.01 -13.73 2.35
N LYS A 187 -5.43 -13.65 3.62
CA LYS A 187 -5.31 -14.76 4.59
C LYS A 187 -5.87 -16.09 4.08
N GLY A 188 -6.92 -16.03 3.23
CA GLY A 188 -7.56 -17.20 2.63
C GLY A 188 -6.61 -18.09 1.83
N LEU A 189 -5.51 -17.54 1.31
CA LEU A 189 -4.51 -18.27 0.51
C LEU A 189 -3.90 -19.46 1.27
N LEU A 190 -3.81 -19.39 2.61
CA LEU A 190 -3.34 -20.49 3.46
C LEU A 190 -4.13 -21.79 3.28
N ARG A 191 -5.43 -21.68 2.98
CA ARG A 191 -6.35 -22.82 2.86
C ARG A 191 -6.82 -23.06 1.42
N HIS A 192 -6.44 -22.18 0.51
CA HIS A 192 -6.86 -22.23 -0.88
C HIS A 192 -6.37 -23.54 -1.54
N ASP A 193 -7.28 -24.27 -2.20
CA ASP A 193 -7.02 -25.60 -2.76
C ASP A 193 -6.34 -26.56 -1.77
N GLY A 194 -6.81 -26.57 -0.52
CA GLY A 194 -6.22 -27.39 0.56
C GLY A 194 -4.77 -27.02 0.91
N GLY A 195 -4.36 -25.78 0.63
CA GLY A 195 -3.00 -25.28 0.86
C GLY A 195 -2.02 -25.55 -0.29
N LYS A 196 -2.44 -26.27 -1.34
CA LYS A 196 -1.59 -26.56 -2.51
C LYS A 196 -1.12 -25.30 -3.22
N THR A 197 -2.00 -24.31 -3.31
CA THR A 197 -1.73 -23.05 -4.00
C THR A 197 -0.54 -22.30 -3.39
N LEU A 198 -0.53 -22.12 -2.07
CA LEU A 198 0.60 -21.51 -1.38
C LEU A 198 1.88 -22.35 -1.49
N ASN A 199 1.77 -23.68 -1.39
CA ASN A 199 2.93 -24.57 -1.52
C ASN A 199 3.58 -24.48 -2.91
N ILE A 200 2.80 -24.36 -3.98
CA ILE A 200 3.31 -24.14 -5.34
C ILE A 200 4.06 -22.80 -5.42
N MET A 201 3.48 -21.74 -4.85
CA MET A 201 4.12 -20.41 -4.83
C MET A 201 5.47 -20.44 -4.11
N ILE A 202 5.54 -21.08 -2.94
CA ILE A 202 6.77 -21.22 -2.15
C ILE A 202 7.83 -21.98 -2.95
N ARG A 203 7.47 -23.14 -3.51
CA ARG A 203 8.39 -23.96 -4.31
C ARG A 203 8.93 -23.20 -5.52
N ALA A 204 8.08 -22.44 -6.22
CA ALA A 204 8.51 -21.64 -7.36
C ALA A 204 9.60 -20.62 -6.99
N LEU A 205 9.49 -19.95 -5.84
CA LEU A 205 10.52 -19.04 -5.33
C LEU A 205 11.78 -19.78 -4.86
N GLU A 206 11.61 -20.96 -4.26
CA GLU A 206 12.73 -21.81 -3.84
C GLU A 206 13.55 -22.35 -5.02
N GLU A 207 12.87 -22.73 -6.11
CA GLU A 207 13.46 -23.20 -7.37
C GLU A 207 14.32 -22.12 -8.04
N ILE A 208 13.91 -20.84 -7.96
CA ILE A 208 14.69 -19.70 -8.50
C ILE A 208 15.73 -19.16 -7.51
N GLY A 209 16.00 -19.88 -6.41
CA GLY A 209 17.15 -19.60 -5.56
C GLY A 209 16.86 -18.79 -4.28
N TYR A 210 15.65 -18.85 -3.71
CA TYR A 210 15.31 -18.12 -2.48
C TYR A 210 14.94 -19.04 -1.31
N ARG A 211 15.19 -18.58 -0.10
CA ARG A 211 14.62 -19.15 1.14
C ARG A 211 13.34 -18.38 1.44
N VAL A 212 12.24 -19.08 1.70
CA VAL A 212 10.92 -18.45 1.85
C VAL A 212 10.38 -18.68 3.26
N SER A 213 9.78 -17.64 3.83
CA SER A 213 8.95 -17.73 5.03
C SER A 213 7.69 -16.90 4.84
N TYR A 214 6.63 -17.19 5.57
CA TYR A 214 5.40 -16.43 5.50
C TYR A 214 4.72 -16.32 6.86
N LYS A 215 3.94 -15.26 7.04
CA LYS A 215 3.12 -15.06 8.24
C LYS A 215 1.88 -14.26 7.91
N VAL A 216 0.79 -14.56 8.59
CA VAL A 216 -0.37 -13.66 8.60
C VAL A 216 -0.10 -12.53 9.56
N LEU A 217 -0.08 -11.30 9.05
CA LEU A 217 0.00 -10.07 9.82
C LEU A 217 -1.36 -9.39 9.86
N ARG A 218 -1.63 -8.73 10.98
CA ARG A 218 -2.89 -8.06 11.26
C ARG A 218 -2.63 -6.60 11.56
N SER A 219 -3.19 -5.71 10.74
CA SER A 219 -2.91 -4.27 10.79
C SER A 219 -3.26 -3.64 12.13
N GLN A 220 -4.28 -4.15 12.83
CA GLN A 220 -4.66 -3.66 14.16
C GLN A 220 -3.54 -3.77 15.19
N TYR A 221 -2.64 -4.76 15.06
CA TYR A 221 -1.49 -4.93 15.95
C TYR A 221 -0.20 -4.26 15.42
N LEU A 222 -0.35 -3.38 14.42
CA LEU A 222 0.73 -2.65 13.75
C LEU A 222 0.41 -1.15 13.64
N ASP A 223 -0.22 -0.58 14.68
CA ASP A 223 -0.61 0.83 14.77
C ASP A 223 -1.52 1.34 13.63
N VAL A 224 -2.38 0.46 13.09
CA VAL A 224 -3.41 0.85 12.13
C VAL A 224 -4.78 0.45 12.70
N PRO A 225 -5.71 1.37 12.97
CA PRO A 225 -6.99 1.08 13.63
C PRO A 225 -8.01 0.44 12.67
N GLN A 226 -7.60 -0.64 12.02
CA GLN A 226 -8.38 -1.40 11.05
C GLN A 226 -8.15 -2.89 11.29
N LYS A 227 -9.23 -3.67 11.31
CA LYS A 227 -9.14 -5.14 11.27
C LYS A 227 -8.89 -5.60 9.83
N ARG A 228 -7.63 -5.83 9.48
CA ARG A 228 -7.23 -6.35 8.17
C ARG A 228 -6.12 -7.36 8.35
N GLU A 229 -6.37 -8.59 7.91
CA GLU A 229 -5.41 -9.69 7.96
C GLU A 229 -4.87 -9.97 6.56
N ARG A 230 -3.55 -10.08 6.42
CA ARG A 230 -2.87 -10.38 5.17
C ARG A 230 -1.76 -11.38 5.37
N LEU A 231 -1.64 -12.30 4.42
CA LEU A 231 -0.52 -13.22 4.33
C LEU A 231 0.63 -12.46 3.68
N ILE A 232 1.74 -12.34 4.39
CA ILE A 232 2.97 -11.76 3.87
C ILE A 232 3.97 -12.89 3.66
N ILE A 233 4.46 -13.02 2.43
CA ILE A 233 5.48 -13.98 2.00
C ILE A 233 6.78 -13.19 1.86
N ILE A 234 7.85 -13.64 2.52
CA ILE A 234 9.17 -13.02 2.45
C ILE A 234 10.15 -14.07 1.95
N ALA A 235 10.82 -13.76 0.86
CA ALA A 235 11.82 -14.59 0.22
C ALA A 235 13.17 -13.87 0.24
N VAL A 236 14.21 -14.53 0.72
CA VAL A 236 15.59 -14.02 0.77
C VAL A 236 16.48 -14.87 -0.12
N ARG A 237 17.29 -14.24 -0.97
CA ARG A 237 18.16 -14.95 -1.92
C ARG A 237 19.14 -15.89 -1.18
N LYS A 238 19.31 -17.13 -1.65
CA LYS A 238 20.02 -18.21 -0.95
C LYS A 238 21.51 -17.94 -0.75
N ASP A 239 22.14 -17.17 -1.63
CA ASP A 239 23.55 -16.74 -1.54
C ASP A 239 23.78 -15.72 -0.42
N LEU A 240 22.72 -15.12 0.14
CA LEU A 240 22.81 -14.11 1.18
C LEU A 240 22.64 -14.72 2.57
N ASN A 241 23.65 -14.48 3.42
CA ASN A 241 23.72 -15.02 4.78
C ASN A 241 23.07 -14.08 5.81
N PHE A 242 21.79 -13.72 5.62
CA PHE A 242 21.02 -13.02 6.65
C PHE A 242 19.65 -13.66 6.89
N PRO A 243 19.11 -13.58 8.13
CA PRO A 243 17.85 -14.24 8.49
C PRO A 243 16.65 -13.59 7.80
N ILE A 244 15.57 -14.37 7.66
CA ILE A 244 14.27 -13.82 7.26
C ILE A 244 13.64 -13.19 8.49
N LEU A 245 13.43 -11.87 8.46
CA LEU A 245 12.82 -11.12 9.56
C LEU A 245 11.34 -10.86 9.25
N ILE A 246 10.47 -11.26 10.17
CA ILE A 246 9.03 -10.99 10.08
C ILE A 246 8.67 -9.95 11.15
N PRO A 247 7.86 -8.91 10.82
CA PRO A 247 7.39 -7.94 11.79
C PRO A 247 6.75 -8.61 13.02
N LYS A 248 7.08 -8.09 14.20
CA LYS A 248 6.47 -8.49 15.46
C LYS A 248 5.21 -7.67 15.68
N GLU A 249 4.07 -8.34 15.73
CA GLU A 249 2.80 -7.74 16.14
C GLU A 249 2.90 -7.29 17.60
N LYS A 250 2.30 -6.14 17.90
CA LYS A 250 2.20 -5.63 19.27
C LYS A 250 1.15 -6.40 20.07
N ASP A 251 1.23 -6.30 21.39
CA ASP A 251 0.26 -6.87 22.34
C ASP A 251 -0.95 -5.96 22.58
N TYR A 252 -1.01 -4.80 21.91
CA TYR A 252 -2.13 -3.86 21.91
C TYR A 252 -2.57 -3.51 20.48
N TYR A 253 -3.78 -2.96 20.34
CA TYR A 253 -4.24 -2.32 19.12
C TYR A 253 -4.81 -0.94 19.43
N ILE A 254 -4.78 -0.05 18.43
CA ILE A 254 -5.37 1.29 18.53
C ILE A 254 -6.76 1.32 17.89
N SER A 255 -7.66 2.14 18.43
CA SER A 255 -9.00 2.35 17.88
C SER A 255 -9.12 3.71 17.20
N ILE A 256 -10.16 3.90 16.37
CA ILE A 256 -10.47 5.22 15.76
C ILE A 256 -10.91 6.25 16.81
N LYS A 257 -11.32 5.79 18.00
CA LYS A 257 -11.89 6.63 19.05
C LYS A 257 -10.81 7.33 19.90
N GLU A 258 -9.64 6.71 20.01
CA GLU A 258 -8.45 7.23 20.71
C GLU A 258 -7.71 8.24 19.84
#